data_AF-A0AAN6DL42-F1
#
_entry.id   AF-A0AAN6DL42-F1
#
_cell.length_a   1.000
_cell.length_b   1.000
_cell.length_c   1.000
_cell.angle_alpha   90.00
_cell.angle_beta   90.00
_cell.angle_gamma   90.00
#
_symmetry.space_group_name_H-M   'P 1'
#
loop_
_entity.id
_entity.type
_entity.pdbx_description
1 polymer ?
#
loop_
_entity_poly.entity_id
_entity_poly.type
_entity_poly.pdbx_seq_one_letter_code
_entity_poly.pdbx_strand_id
1 'polypeptide(L)'
;MHRLLRSKGYEFPAVKKEDAAVLNPSDNLKSIEEIQREERIAQSAKLQELIRRGRPQDLKEANELMKIMSGFKHDETLDETRQRVNEDVEKVSRKAEILDEMLNNATNAGTFDSSDETISELISALKVAQPKLQVLVQEESDDQEQVGRLLSLNDKINSILQKADLLKEGDVANASKVKVSGAGFNLIDFDDEPSPAPSSTSAPAPTSNDAIADLLGDLGGLSFEPKKGTSTGNESVGSLGGFGAINLLDTNTREQSPSVDILSGFSSPVQNTGQSQQSSQPAALDPFQFDFASIASQTNTATTMVTDGSLKIDYVIDQKQPLSLTFKFSNTSPLSTLSKIQFSIAVTKSFELTMLPPSGSAIGPGSGPVTQKVTIKHKNGEPFSSSKIKFKCDYEENGTAKETSGVATISF
;
A
#
# COMPACT_ATOMS: atom_id res chain seq x y z
N MET A 1 -25.54 11.94 29.98
CA MET A 1 -24.93 10.81 30.72
C MET A 1 -23.95 11.28 31.80
N HIS A 2 -22.82 11.92 31.46
CA HIS A 2 -21.80 12.37 32.45
C HIS A 2 -22.37 13.19 33.63
N ARG A 3 -23.23 14.17 33.37
CA ARG A 3 -23.87 15.01 34.40
C ARG A 3 -24.84 14.24 35.33
N LEU A 4 -25.48 13.19 34.80
CA LEU A 4 -26.41 12.32 35.52
C LEU A 4 -25.68 11.29 36.40
N LEU A 5 -24.51 10.83 35.93
CA LEU A 5 -23.63 9.95 36.68
C LEU A 5 -22.90 10.73 37.78
N ARG A 6 -22.50 11.98 37.49
CA ARG A 6 -21.96 12.91 38.49
C ARG A 6 -22.96 13.24 39.60
N SER A 7 -24.24 13.43 39.27
CA SER A 7 -25.29 13.64 40.29
C SER A 7 -25.63 12.38 41.09
N LYS A 8 -25.22 11.19 40.61
CA LYS A 8 -25.30 9.91 41.33
C LYS A 8 -24.03 9.60 42.12
N GLY A 9 -23.09 10.54 42.24
CA GLY A 9 -21.88 10.40 43.05
C GLY A 9 -20.70 9.75 42.31
N TYR A 10 -20.79 9.55 41.00
CA TYR A 10 -19.63 9.09 40.21
C TYR A 10 -18.73 10.29 39.90
N GLU A 11 -17.51 10.28 40.44
CA GLU A 11 -16.43 11.23 40.11
C GLU A 11 -15.63 10.68 38.93
N PHE A 12 -15.58 11.41 37.81
CA PHE A 12 -14.79 11.01 36.64
C PHE A 12 -13.40 11.64 36.71
N PRO A 13 -12.31 10.88 36.46
CA PRO A 13 -10.98 11.44 36.30
C PRO A 13 -10.94 12.50 35.19
N ALA A 14 -10.06 13.50 35.34
CA ALA A 14 -9.84 14.50 34.30
C ALA A 14 -9.37 13.83 33.01
N VAL A 15 -9.99 14.16 31.88
CA VAL A 15 -9.58 13.69 30.56
C VAL A 15 -8.20 14.27 30.27
N LYS A 16 -7.21 13.41 30.07
CA LYS A 16 -5.86 13.83 29.68
C LYS A 16 -5.87 14.29 28.23
N LYS A 17 -5.10 15.33 27.90
CA LYS A 17 -5.00 15.87 26.54
C LYS A 17 -4.52 14.79 25.55
N GLU A 18 -3.62 13.90 25.99
CA GLU A 18 -3.18 12.75 25.19
C GLU A 18 -4.31 11.76 24.84
N ASP A 19 -5.24 11.50 25.77
CA ASP A 19 -6.35 10.55 25.57
C ASP A 19 -7.47 11.17 24.70
N ALA A 20 -7.64 12.49 24.75
CA ALA A 20 -8.56 13.22 23.88
C ALA A 20 -8.10 13.23 22.41
N ALA A 21 -6.77 13.27 22.18
CA ALA A 21 -6.20 13.23 20.83
C ALA A 21 -6.43 11.90 20.11
N VAL A 22 -6.60 10.79 20.84
CA VAL A 22 -6.96 9.47 20.28
C VAL A 22 -8.43 9.43 19.82
N LEU A 23 -9.30 10.21 20.46
CA LEU A 23 -10.73 10.27 20.15
C LEU A 23 -11.06 11.24 19.01
N ASN A 24 -10.19 12.20 18.74
CA ASN A 24 -10.28 12.95 17.51
C ASN A 24 -9.92 12.01 16.36
N PRO A 25 -10.74 11.91 15.30
CA PRO A 25 -10.32 11.20 14.10
C PRO A 25 -8.97 11.78 13.70
N SER A 26 -7.95 10.92 13.62
CA SER A 26 -6.63 11.39 13.22
C SER A 26 -6.81 11.95 11.81
N ASP A 27 -6.81 13.28 11.67
CA ASP A 27 -6.81 14.03 10.40
C ASP A 27 -5.47 13.84 9.67
N ASN A 28 -5.00 12.62 9.66
CA ASN A 28 -3.79 12.18 9.04
C ASN A 28 -4.20 11.79 7.64
N LEU A 29 -3.65 12.48 6.63
CA LEU A 29 -3.84 12.10 5.24
C LEU A 29 -3.59 10.60 5.10
N LYS A 30 -4.50 9.86 4.48
CA LYS A 30 -4.29 8.44 4.19
C LYS A 30 -4.00 8.31 2.70
N SER A 31 -3.13 7.38 2.35
CA SER A 31 -2.86 7.10 0.94
C SER A 31 -4.04 6.32 0.33
N ILE A 32 -4.19 6.35 -1.00
CA ILE A 32 -5.31 5.66 -1.68
C ILE A 32 -5.27 4.16 -1.34
N GLU A 33 -4.07 3.58 -1.31
CA GLU A 33 -3.87 2.17 -1.02
C GLU A 33 -4.17 1.84 0.45
N GLU A 34 -3.88 2.76 1.37
CA GLU A 34 -4.18 2.59 2.79
C GLU A 34 -5.70 2.57 3.04
N ILE A 35 -6.45 3.50 2.43
CA ILE A 35 -7.92 3.54 2.54
C ILE A 35 -8.53 2.26 1.96
N GLN A 36 -8.11 1.85 0.76
CA GLN A 36 -8.63 0.62 0.14
C GLN A 36 -8.31 -0.63 0.97
N ARG A 37 -7.14 -0.68 1.59
CA ARG A 37 -6.75 -1.80 2.45
C ARG A 37 -7.61 -1.84 3.71
N GLU A 38 -7.82 -0.70 4.36
CA GLU A 38 -8.71 -0.59 5.52
C GLU A 38 -10.14 -1.00 5.18
N GLU A 39 -10.67 -0.52 4.05
CA GLU A 39 -12.01 -0.88 3.57
C GLU A 39 -12.12 -2.37 3.27
N ARG A 40 -11.14 -2.95 2.58
CA ARG A 40 -11.11 -4.39 2.28
C ARG A 40 -11.08 -5.22 3.57
N ILE A 41 -10.31 -4.80 4.57
CA ILE A 41 -10.27 -5.47 5.88
C ILE A 41 -11.63 -5.35 6.57
N ALA A 42 -12.22 -4.16 6.63
CA ALA A 42 -13.53 -3.94 7.24
C ALA A 42 -14.64 -4.75 6.55
N GLN A 43 -14.63 -4.78 5.22
CA GLN A 43 -15.54 -5.57 4.40
C GLN A 43 -15.33 -7.08 4.64
N SER A 44 -14.09 -7.55 4.72
CA SER A 44 -13.81 -8.97 5.02
C SER A 44 -14.29 -9.40 6.41
N ALA A 45 -14.13 -8.53 7.42
CA ALA A 45 -14.64 -8.78 8.77
C ALA A 45 -16.16 -8.79 8.81
N LYS A 46 -16.81 -7.86 8.10
CA LYS A 46 -18.28 -7.82 7.95
C LYS A 46 -18.78 -9.08 7.25
N LEU A 47 -18.10 -9.52 6.19
CA LEU A 47 -18.42 -10.74 5.45
C LEU A 47 -18.35 -11.98 6.35
N GLN A 48 -17.29 -12.10 7.15
CA GLN A 48 -17.11 -13.21 8.09
C GLN A 48 -18.23 -13.26 9.14
N GLU A 49 -18.64 -12.11 9.68
CA GLU A 49 -19.74 -12.04 10.66
C GLU A 49 -21.09 -12.42 10.03
N LEU A 50 -21.36 -11.99 8.80
CA LEU A 50 -22.58 -12.35 8.06
C LEU A 50 -22.65 -13.86 7.77
N ILE A 51 -21.52 -14.46 7.35
CA ILE A 51 -21.42 -15.91 7.14
C ILE A 51 -21.57 -16.67 8.47
N ARG A 52 -20.94 -16.18 9.55
CA ARG A 52 -21.02 -16.79 10.89
C ARG A 52 -22.44 -16.81 11.45
N ARG A 53 -23.22 -15.75 11.21
CA ARG A 53 -24.61 -15.65 11.69
C ARG A 53 -25.57 -16.52 10.89
N GLY A 54 -25.29 -16.79 9.62
CA GLY A 54 -26.00 -17.78 8.81
C GLY A 54 -27.50 -17.54 8.61
N ARG A 55 -28.01 -16.33 8.89
CA ARG A 55 -29.42 -15.98 8.68
C ARG A 55 -29.72 -15.84 7.19
N PRO A 56 -30.94 -16.13 6.72
CA PRO A 56 -31.27 -16.03 5.30
C PRO A 56 -31.17 -14.59 4.74
N GLN A 57 -31.28 -13.57 5.59
CA GLN A 57 -31.04 -12.17 5.21
C GLN A 57 -29.53 -11.88 5.13
N ASP A 58 -28.78 -12.28 6.16
CA ASP A 58 -27.33 -12.08 6.26
C ASP A 58 -26.57 -12.77 5.10
N LEU A 59 -27.05 -13.94 4.65
CA LEU A 59 -26.48 -14.65 3.50
C LEU A 59 -26.66 -13.90 2.17
N LYS A 60 -27.76 -13.16 2.00
CA LYS A 60 -27.97 -12.32 0.82
C LYS A 60 -27.00 -11.15 0.81
N GLU A 61 -26.85 -10.48 1.95
CA GLU A 61 -25.87 -9.40 2.12
C GLU A 61 -24.43 -9.90 1.96
N ALA A 62 -24.13 -11.11 2.45
CA ALA A 62 -22.82 -11.74 2.25
C ALA A 62 -22.53 -12.02 0.77
N ASN A 63 -23.52 -12.48 -0.01
CA ASN A 63 -23.36 -12.71 -1.45
C ASN A 63 -23.12 -11.40 -2.21
N GLU A 64 -23.80 -10.32 -1.84
CA GLU A 64 -23.57 -8.99 -2.41
C GLU A 64 -22.17 -8.47 -2.06
N LEU A 65 -21.78 -8.59 -0.79
CA LEU A 65 -20.46 -8.16 -0.32
C LEU A 65 -19.32 -8.99 -0.96
N MET A 66 -19.53 -10.30 -1.15
CA MET A 66 -18.59 -11.16 -1.87
C MET A 66 -18.44 -10.73 -3.34
N LYS A 67 -19.53 -10.29 -3.99
CA LYS A 67 -19.50 -9.74 -5.35
C LYS A 67 -18.72 -8.43 -5.43
N ILE A 68 -18.85 -7.55 -4.42
CA ILE A 68 -18.06 -6.32 -4.31
C ILE A 68 -16.57 -6.66 -4.12
N MET A 69 -16.27 -7.56 -3.18
CA MET A 69 -14.90 -8.01 -2.87
C MET A 69 -14.21 -8.75 -4.02
N SER A 70 -14.98 -9.39 -4.92
CA SER A 70 -14.42 -10.04 -6.11
C SER A 70 -14.07 -9.07 -7.23
N GLY A 71 -14.24 -7.76 -7.02
CA GLY A 71 -13.90 -6.72 -8.00
C GLY A 71 -14.97 -6.46 -9.06
N PHE A 72 -16.19 -6.99 -8.90
CA PHE A 72 -17.27 -6.73 -9.87
C PHE A 72 -17.74 -5.25 -9.85
N LYS A 73 -17.48 -4.52 -8.75
CA LYS A 73 -17.79 -3.09 -8.57
C LYS A 73 -16.54 -2.24 -8.30
N HIS A 74 -15.41 -2.57 -8.92
CA HIS A 74 -14.15 -1.91 -8.60
C HIS A 74 -14.21 -0.38 -8.87
N ASP A 75 -14.74 0.03 -10.02
CA ASP A 75 -14.74 1.44 -10.44
C ASP A 75 -15.49 2.37 -9.47
N GLU A 76 -16.70 1.99 -9.04
CA GLU A 76 -17.50 2.78 -8.08
C GLU A 76 -16.76 2.95 -6.74
N THR A 77 -16.11 1.89 -6.24
CA THR A 77 -15.33 1.95 -4.99
C THR A 77 -14.04 2.77 -5.13
N LEU A 78 -13.43 2.77 -6.32
CA LEU A 78 -12.22 3.56 -6.59
C LEU A 78 -12.56 5.06 -6.61
N ASP A 79 -13.65 5.44 -7.26
CA ASP A 79 -14.10 6.83 -7.31
C ASP A 79 -14.50 7.35 -5.92
N GLU A 80 -15.18 6.53 -5.12
CA GLU A 80 -15.48 6.86 -3.71
C GLU A 80 -14.18 7.04 -2.89
N THR A 81 -13.17 6.19 -3.10
CA THR A 81 -11.88 6.30 -2.42
C THR A 81 -11.17 7.59 -2.82
N ARG A 82 -11.14 7.91 -4.12
CA ARG A 82 -10.58 9.15 -4.66
C ARG A 82 -11.28 10.37 -4.09
N GLN A 83 -12.60 10.35 -4.01
CA GLN A 83 -13.37 11.44 -3.43
C GLN A 83 -13.00 11.66 -1.95
N ARG A 84 -12.86 10.59 -1.14
CA ARG A 84 -12.43 10.75 0.26
C ARG A 84 -11.03 11.31 0.39
N VAL A 85 -10.10 10.89 -0.47
CA VAL A 85 -8.76 11.48 -0.54
C VAL A 85 -8.86 12.97 -0.87
N ASN A 86 -9.71 13.34 -1.83
CA ASN A 86 -9.91 14.74 -2.20
C ASN A 86 -10.45 15.57 -1.02
N GLU A 87 -11.44 15.07 -0.29
CA GLU A 87 -11.97 15.71 0.92
C GLU A 87 -10.88 15.89 2.00
N ASP A 88 -10.00 14.91 2.17
CA ASP A 88 -8.89 14.99 3.11
C ASP A 88 -7.82 16.00 2.67
N VAL A 89 -7.56 16.09 1.35
CA VAL A 89 -6.71 17.12 0.75
C VAL A 89 -7.32 18.52 0.95
N GLU A 90 -8.64 18.69 0.80
CA GLU A 90 -9.34 19.96 1.07
C GLU A 90 -9.22 20.37 2.54
N LYS A 91 -9.35 19.42 3.48
CA LYS A 91 -9.12 19.70 4.92
C LYS A 91 -7.69 20.20 5.16
N VAL A 92 -6.71 19.59 4.50
CA VAL A 92 -5.30 20.04 4.60
C VAL A 92 -5.10 21.41 3.96
N SER A 93 -5.73 21.69 2.82
CA SER A 93 -5.73 23.04 2.20
C SER A 93 -6.30 24.08 3.16
N ARG A 94 -7.45 23.80 3.78
CA ARG A 94 -8.06 24.71 4.75
C ARG A 94 -7.17 24.96 5.96
N LYS A 95 -6.48 23.93 6.47
CA LYS A 95 -5.50 24.08 7.56
C LYS A 95 -4.30 24.93 7.14
N ALA A 96 -3.83 24.77 5.90
CA ALA A 96 -2.76 25.58 5.34
C ALA A 96 -3.19 27.06 5.19
N GLU A 97 -4.41 27.31 4.71
CA GLU A 97 -4.97 28.67 4.58
C GLU A 97 -5.11 29.35 5.95
N ILE A 98 -5.66 28.65 6.95
CA ILE A 98 -5.78 29.18 8.32
C ILE A 98 -4.40 29.49 8.88
N LEU A 99 -3.42 28.60 8.70
CA LEU A 99 -2.07 28.85 9.17
C LEU A 99 -1.46 30.06 8.46
N ASP A 100 -1.64 30.20 7.14
CA ASP A 100 -1.11 31.37 6.44
C ASP A 100 -1.77 32.68 6.90
N GLU A 101 -3.08 32.70 7.12
CA GLU A 101 -3.80 33.86 7.68
C GLU A 101 -3.25 34.23 9.07
N MET A 102 -3.07 33.23 9.95
CA MET A 102 -2.50 33.44 11.28
C MET A 102 -1.05 33.94 11.23
N LEU A 103 -0.21 33.38 10.35
CA LEU A 103 1.17 33.83 10.17
C LEU A 103 1.24 35.23 9.55
N ASN A 104 0.35 35.56 8.62
CA ASN A 104 0.21 36.92 8.08
C ASN A 104 -0.17 37.91 9.17
N ASN A 105 -1.16 37.57 10.00
CA ASN A 105 -1.57 38.40 11.13
C ASN A 105 -0.42 38.59 12.13
N ALA A 106 0.31 37.52 12.49
CA ALA A 106 1.47 37.59 13.37
C ALA A 106 2.61 38.44 12.78
N THR A 107 2.84 38.34 11.48
CA THR A 107 3.85 39.16 10.77
C THR A 107 3.46 40.64 10.78
N ASN A 108 2.19 40.96 10.51
CA ASN A 108 1.67 42.32 10.47
C ASN A 108 1.59 42.96 11.87
N ALA A 109 1.26 42.17 12.90
CA ALA A 109 1.23 42.62 14.28
C ALA A 109 2.64 42.77 14.88
N GLY A 110 3.67 42.18 14.26
CA GLY A 110 5.06 42.21 14.74
C GLY A 110 5.27 41.39 16.03
N THR A 111 4.27 40.65 16.49
CA THR A 111 4.31 39.79 17.67
C THR A 111 3.96 38.37 17.23
N PHE A 112 4.96 37.51 17.14
CA PHE A 112 4.76 36.08 16.96
C PHE A 112 4.70 35.43 18.33
N ASP A 113 3.51 35.00 18.75
CA ASP A 113 3.39 34.17 19.94
C ASP A 113 3.75 32.73 19.58
N SER A 114 5.03 32.39 19.75
CA SER A 114 5.52 31.03 19.53
C SER A 114 4.89 30.01 20.48
N SER A 115 4.19 30.45 21.53
CA SER A 115 3.47 29.59 22.48
C SER A 115 2.00 29.37 22.13
N ASP A 116 1.51 29.93 21.02
CA ASP A 116 0.17 29.65 20.53
C ASP A 116 0.06 28.16 20.15
N GLU A 117 -0.64 27.40 21.00
CA GLU A 117 -0.85 25.96 20.85
C GLU A 117 -1.45 25.66 19.47
N THR A 118 -2.32 26.52 18.95
CA THR A 118 -3.02 26.31 17.68
C THR A 118 -2.09 26.42 16.47
N ILE A 119 -1.17 27.40 16.46
CA ILE A 119 -0.14 27.54 15.42
C ILE A 119 0.79 26.32 15.45
N SER A 120 1.18 25.88 16.65
CA SER A 120 2.05 24.71 16.80
C SER A 120 1.39 23.40 16.32
N GLU A 121 0.09 23.25 16.56
CA GLU A 121 -0.72 22.11 16.11
C GLU A 121 -0.86 22.11 14.59
N LEU A 122 -1.20 23.25 13.99
CA LEU A 122 -1.32 23.40 12.53
C LEU A 122 0.01 23.14 11.82
N ILE A 123 1.12 23.68 12.34
CA ILE A 123 2.46 23.40 11.79
C ILE A 123 2.78 21.90 11.87
N SER A 124 2.49 21.25 12.99
CA SER A 124 2.75 19.83 13.17
C SER A 124 1.90 18.98 12.20
N ALA A 125 0.62 19.32 12.04
CA ALA A 125 -0.27 18.66 11.10
C ALA A 125 0.22 18.80 9.65
N LEU A 126 0.66 19.99 9.23
CA LEU A 126 1.20 20.20 7.88
C LEU A 126 2.54 19.50 7.65
N LYS A 127 3.42 19.44 8.67
CA LYS A 127 4.68 18.66 8.59
C LYS A 127 4.42 17.16 8.39
N VAL A 128 3.39 16.61 9.02
CA VAL A 128 2.97 15.21 8.82
C VAL A 128 2.30 14.99 7.46
N ALA A 129 1.53 15.97 6.98
CA ALA A 129 0.83 15.92 5.70
C ALA A 129 1.78 15.98 4.48
N GLN A 130 2.89 16.73 4.57
CA GLN A 130 3.84 16.94 3.47
C GLN A 130 4.36 15.63 2.82
N PRO A 131 4.97 14.67 3.55
CA PRO A 131 5.46 13.44 2.93
C PRO A 131 4.33 12.59 2.35
N LYS A 132 3.11 12.72 2.89
CA LYS A 132 1.95 11.96 2.43
C LYS A 132 1.34 12.53 1.16
N LEU A 133 1.33 13.86 1.01
CA LEU A 133 0.99 14.51 -0.26
C LEU A 133 1.93 14.07 -1.38
N GLN A 134 3.23 13.88 -1.09
CA GLN A 134 4.17 13.36 -2.08
C GLN A 134 3.85 11.93 -2.53
N VAL A 135 3.45 11.07 -1.60
CA VAL A 135 3.00 9.70 -1.92
C VAL A 135 1.70 9.73 -2.73
N LEU A 136 0.76 10.59 -2.35
CA LEU A 136 -0.51 10.78 -3.07
C LEU A 136 -0.30 11.28 -4.51
N VAL A 137 0.63 12.20 -4.75
CA VAL A 137 1.01 12.63 -6.11
C VAL A 137 1.52 11.47 -6.95
N GLN A 138 2.25 10.52 -6.35
CA GLN A 138 2.80 9.37 -7.04
C GLN A 138 1.73 8.30 -7.33
N GLU A 139 0.74 8.17 -6.45
CA GLU A 139 -0.37 7.22 -6.58
C GLU A 139 -1.45 7.71 -7.57
N GLU A 140 -1.79 9.00 -7.57
CA GLU A 140 -2.81 9.59 -8.45
C GLU A 140 -2.24 10.07 -9.80
N SER A 141 -1.13 9.49 -10.26
CA SER A 141 -0.46 9.89 -11.51
C SER A 141 -1.33 9.78 -12.77
N ASP A 142 -2.46 9.08 -12.67
CA ASP A 142 -3.42 8.87 -13.75
C ASP A 142 -4.31 10.09 -14.02
N ASP A 143 -4.50 10.98 -13.03
CA ASP A 143 -5.31 12.20 -13.16
C ASP A 143 -4.42 13.46 -13.12
N GLN A 144 -4.16 14.03 -14.30
CA GLN A 144 -3.31 15.21 -14.46
C GLN A 144 -3.85 16.45 -13.72
N GLU A 145 -5.17 16.60 -13.59
CA GLU A 145 -5.77 17.75 -12.91
C GLU A 145 -5.53 17.68 -11.40
N GLN A 146 -5.71 16.49 -10.82
CA GLN A 146 -5.49 16.27 -9.39
C GLN A 146 -4.02 16.38 -9.03
N VAL A 147 -3.13 15.79 -9.85
CA VAL A 147 -1.67 15.92 -9.67
C VAL A 147 -1.27 17.39 -9.59
N GLY A 148 -1.77 18.23 -10.51
CA GLY A 148 -1.48 19.66 -10.48
C GLY A 148 -1.97 20.34 -9.19
N ARG A 149 -3.15 19.97 -8.69
CA ARG A 149 -3.71 20.54 -7.45
C ARG A 149 -2.86 20.14 -6.25
N LEU A 150 -2.46 18.88 -6.18
CA LEU A 150 -1.63 18.34 -5.11
C LEU A 150 -0.22 18.97 -5.13
N LEU A 151 0.41 19.17 -6.30
CA LEU A 151 1.69 19.87 -6.41
C LEU A 151 1.56 21.33 -5.95
N SER A 152 0.54 22.05 -6.42
CA SER A 152 0.31 23.44 -5.99
C SER A 152 0.12 23.53 -4.47
N LEU A 153 -0.60 22.59 -3.88
CA LEU A 153 -0.76 22.51 -2.44
C LEU A 153 0.55 22.19 -1.72
N ASN A 154 1.37 21.27 -2.27
CA ASN A 154 2.69 20.95 -1.72
C ASN A 154 3.60 22.19 -1.67
N ASP A 155 3.66 22.95 -2.77
CA ASP A 155 4.45 24.18 -2.86
C ASP A 155 3.95 25.27 -1.89
N LYS A 156 2.63 25.42 -1.76
CA LYS A 156 2.02 26.32 -0.77
C LYS A 156 2.40 25.93 0.65
N ILE A 157 2.26 24.65 1.00
CA ILE A 157 2.62 24.14 2.33
C ILE A 157 4.10 24.36 2.61
N ASN A 158 4.99 24.10 1.66
CA ASN A 158 6.43 24.35 1.83
C ASN A 158 6.72 25.83 2.08
N SER A 159 6.07 26.73 1.34
CA SER A 159 6.22 28.19 1.50
C SER A 159 5.72 28.66 2.87
N ILE A 160 4.56 28.17 3.30
CA ILE A 160 3.97 28.47 4.62
C ILE A 160 4.86 27.94 5.73
N LEU A 161 5.41 26.73 5.58
CA LEU A 161 6.28 26.13 6.56
C LEU A 161 7.61 26.90 6.70
N GLN A 162 8.20 27.31 5.58
CA GLN A 162 9.39 28.15 5.57
C GLN A 162 9.12 29.49 6.27
N LYS A 163 7.98 30.12 6.00
CA LYS A 163 7.55 31.35 6.68
C LYS A 163 7.34 31.12 8.18
N ALA A 164 6.74 30.00 8.56
CA ALA A 164 6.54 29.63 9.96
C ALA A 164 7.87 29.43 10.70
N ASP A 165 8.84 28.79 10.07
CA ASP A 165 10.16 28.57 10.64
C ASP A 165 10.94 29.91 10.77
N LEU A 166 10.88 30.80 9.78
CA LEU A 166 11.48 32.16 9.86
C LEU A 166 10.85 33.03 10.96
N LEU A 167 9.53 32.94 11.15
CA LEU A 167 8.84 33.66 12.23
C LEU A 167 9.18 33.09 13.61
N LYS A 168 9.38 31.77 13.72
CA LYS A 168 9.90 31.14 14.95
C LYS A 168 11.32 31.59 15.28
N GLU A 169 12.16 31.81 14.27
CA GLU A 169 13.52 32.32 14.44
C GLU A 169 13.57 33.84 14.74
N GLY A 170 12.45 34.55 14.58
CA GLY A 170 12.31 35.98 14.88
C GLY A 170 12.66 36.91 13.71
N ASP A 171 12.88 36.37 12.50
CA ASP A 171 13.24 37.14 11.32
C ASP A 171 12.00 37.54 10.49
N VAL A 172 11.27 38.52 11.03
CA VAL A 172 10.04 39.07 10.42
C VAL A 172 10.26 39.71 9.04
N ALA A 173 11.48 40.15 8.74
CA ALA A 173 11.83 40.81 7.48
C ALA A 173 12.02 39.79 6.34
N ASN A 174 12.57 38.61 6.65
CA ASN A 174 12.69 37.52 5.69
C ASN A 174 11.37 36.75 5.54
N ALA A 175 10.58 36.62 6.62
CA ALA A 175 9.25 35.98 6.57
C ALA A 175 8.25 36.72 5.66
N SER A 176 8.29 38.06 5.63
CA SER A 176 7.44 38.90 4.77
C SER A 176 7.87 38.90 3.30
N LYS A 177 9.08 38.41 2.98
CA LYS A 177 9.56 38.21 1.61
C LYS A 177 9.20 36.86 1.01
N VAL A 178 8.80 35.89 1.82
CA VAL A 178 8.33 34.59 1.34
C VAL A 178 6.96 34.78 0.69
N LYS A 179 6.95 34.88 -0.64
CA LYS A 179 5.73 34.95 -1.43
C LYS A 179 5.14 33.53 -1.45
N VAL A 180 4.03 33.33 -0.73
CA VAL A 180 3.22 32.10 -0.87
C VAL A 180 2.61 32.15 -2.28
N SER A 181 3.36 31.66 -3.26
CA SER A 181 3.00 31.73 -4.67
C SER A 181 1.88 30.73 -4.95
N GLY A 182 0.64 31.21 -4.89
CA GLY A 182 -0.47 30.65 -5.64
C GLY A 182 -0.31 31.01 -7.12
N ALA A 183 0.64 30.37 -7.82
CA ALA A 183 0.65 30.38 -9.27
C ALA A 183 -0.44 29.43 -9.74
N GLY A 184 -1.61 30.00 -10.04
CA GLY A 184 -2.72 29.29 -10.64
C GLY A 184 -2.33 28.66 -11.98
N PHE A 185 -3.12 27.68 -12.38
CA PHE A 185 -3.07 26.93 -13.64
C PHE A 185 -3.19 27.76 -14.94
N ASN A 186 -3.05 29.08 -14.87
CA ASN A 186 -3.14 29.97 -16.02
C ASN A 186 -1.73 30.40 -16.45
N LEU A 187 -1.03 29.52 -17.16
CA LEU A 187 0.20 29.84 -17.93
C LEU A 187 -0.12 30.56 -19.27
N ILE A 188 -1.06 31.50 -19.25
CA ILE A 188 -1.27 32.47 -20.33
C ILE A 188 -1.32 33.84 -19.64
N ASP A 189 -0.13 34.37 -19.36
CA ASP A 189 0.06 35.79 -19.10
C ASP A 189 0.39 36.44 -20.44
N PHE A 190 -0.65 36.99 -21.05
CA PHE A 190 -0.62 37.69 -22.34
C PHE A 190 -1.14 39.11 -22.14
N ASP A 191 -0.78 39.78 -21.03
CA ASP A 191 -1.23 41.14 -20.78
C ASP A 191 -0.10 42.06 -20.26
N ASP A 192 0.34 42.87 -21.22
CA ASP A 192 0.71 44.29 -21.06
C ASP A 192 2.10 44.64 -20.49
N GLU A 193 3.12 44.50 -21.34
CA GLU A 193 4.33 45.35 -21.25
C GLU A 193 4.09 46.66 -22.01
N PRO A 194 4.08 47.85 -21.35
CA PRO A 194 4.00 49.12 -22.05
C PRO A 194 5.34 49.42 -22.73
N SER A 195 5.36 49.26 -24.05
CA SER A 195 6.50 49.57 -24.91
C SER A 195 6.87 51.06 -24.88
N PRO A 196 8.15 51.43 -24.64
CA PRO A 196 8.67 52.73 -25.02
C PRO A 196 9.01 52.75 -26.52
N ALA A 197 8.61 53.83 -27.21
CA ALA A 197 8.73 54.06 -28.65
C ALA A 197 10.19 54.25 -29.15
N PRO A 198 10.43 54.53 -30.45
CA PRO A 198 10.78 53.54 -31.47
C PRO A 198 12.19 53.77 -32.07
N SER A 199 12.86 52.70 -32.52
CA SER A 199 14.02 52.83 -33.43
C SER A 199 13.83 51.95 -34.66
N SER A 200 13.85 52.62 -35.80
CA SER A 200 13.64 52.16 -37.17
C SER A 200 14.72 51.22 -37.69
N THR A 201 14.33 50.11 -38.33
CA THR A 201 14.87 49.67 -39.63
C THR A 201 13.90 48.68 -40.30
N SER A 202 13.50 49.05 -41.53
CA SER A 202 12.84 48.29 -42.62
C SER A 202 13.30 46.83 -42.78
N ALA A 203 12.53 45.82 -43.21
CA ALA A 203 11.45 45.73 -44.22
C ALA A 203 10.67 44.37 -44.05
N PRO A 204 9.80 43.91 -44.97
CA PRO A 204 8.35 43.90 -44.80
C PRO A 204 7.71 42.49 -44.66
N ALA A 205 6.61 42.43 -43.93
CA ALA A 205 5.48 41.50 -44.17
C ALA A 205 4.42 42.24 -45.02
N PRO A 206 3.34 41.64 -45.59
CA PRO A 206 2.71 40.34 -45.27
C PRO A 206 2.32 39.54 -46.54
N THR A 207 1.74 38.34 -46.49
CA THR A 207 0.28 38.12 -46.42
C THR A 207 -0.08 36.71 -45.96
N SER A 208 -1.01 36.68 -45.01
CA SER A 208 -1.89 35.58 -44.60
C SER A 208 -2.57 34.84 -45.76
N ASN A 209 -2.55 33.50 -45.74
CA ASN A 209 -3.73 32.63 -45.96
C ASN A 209 -3.47 31.10 -46.12
N ASP A 210 -2.32 30.52 -45.71
CA ASP A 210 -2.05 29.11 -46.04
C ASP A 210 -1.70 28.18 -44.85
N ALA A 211 -2.26 28.40 -43.67
CA ALA A 211 -2.09 27.45 -42.55
C ALA A 211 -2.85 26.12 -42.75
N ILE A 212 -3.92 26.11 -43.56
CA ILE A 212 -4.71 24.90 -43.86
C ILE A 212 -4.08 24.11 -45.01
N ALA A 213 -3.35 24.76 -45.92
CA ALA A 213 -2.64 24.12 -47.02
C ALA A 213 -1.39 23.36 -46.55
N ASP A 214 -0.72 23.84 -45.50
CA ASP A 214 0.45 23.19 -44.89
C ASP A 214 0.07 21.89 -44.15
N LEU A 215 -1.11 21.84 -43.52
CA LEU A 215 -1.60 20.65 -42.82
C LEU A 215 -2.10 19.54 -43.77
N LEU A 216 -2.52 19.90 -45.00
CA LEU A 216 -2.95 18.94 -46.03
C LEU A 216 -1.79 18.39 -46.85
N GLY A 217 -0.63 19.06 -46.83
CA GLY A 217 0.60 18.56 -47.46
C GLY A 217 1.22 17.38 -46.71
N ASP A 218 1.16 17.38 -45.38
CA ASP A 218 1.73 16.33 -44.52
C ASP A 218 0.89 15.02 -44.50
N LEU A 219 -0.40 15.10 -44.83
CA LEU A 219 -1.28 13.92 -44.93
C LEU A 219 -1.21 13.20 -46.29
N GLY A 220 -0.61 13.84 -47.31
CA GLY A 220 -0.41 13.27 -48.65
C GLY A 220 0.73 12.25 -48.76
N GLY A 221 1.50 12.05 -47.69
CA GLY A 221 2.62 11.10 -47.62
C GLY A 221 2.24 9.66 -47.23
N LEU A 222 0.99 9.41 -46.85
CA LEU A 222 0.50 8.05 -46.50
C LEU A 222 -0.09 7.35 -47.73
N SER A 223 0.74 7.18 -48.77
CA SER A 223 0.42 6.34 -49.91
C SER A 223 0.54 4.86 -49.51
N PHE A 224 -0.60 4.22 -49.28
CA PHE A 224 -0.72 2.76 -49.16
C PHE A 224 -0.60 2.15 -50.55
N GLU A 225 0.62 1.79 -50.95
CA GLU A 225 0.86 1.02 -52.16
C GLU A 225 0.83 -0.49 -51.86
N PRO A 226 -0.12 -1.26 -52.43
CA PRO A 226 -0.14 -2.71 -52.25
C PRO A 226 0.87 -3.36 -53.20
N LYS A 227 2.03 -3.78 -52.67
CA LYS A 227 2.93 -4.67 -53.42
C LYS A 227 2.31 -6.07 -53.54
N LYS A 228 1.87 -6.37 -54.77
CA LYS A 228 1.50 -7.68 -55.28
C LYS A 228 2.75 -8.49 -55.63
N GLY A 229 2.81 -9.74 -55.14
CA GLY A 229 3.82 -10.73 -55.52
C GLY A 229 3.64 -12.10 -54.87
N THR A 230 2.67 -12.89 -55.38
CA THR A 230 2.64 -14.38 -55.54
C THR A 230 2.94 -15.28 -54.31
N SER A 231 1.91 -15.84 -53.66
CA SER A 231 1.27 -17.19 -53.83
C SER A 231 2.14 -18.38 -53.36
N THR A 232 1.73 -19.15 -52.33
CA THR A 232 0.83 -20.32 -52.50
C THR A 232 0.23 -20.82 -51.16
N GLY A 233 -1.11 -20.98 -51.13
CA GLY A 233 -1.93 -21.96 -50.38
C GLY A 233 -2.05 -21.78 -48.85
N ASN A 234 -3.20 -21.95 -48.20
CA ASN A 234 -4.56 -22.35 -48.58
C ASN A 234 -5.46 -21.94 -47.40
N GLU A 235 -6.63 -21.43 -47.73
CA GLU A 235 -7.79 -21.08 -46.89
C GLU A 235 -8.13 -21.94 -45.66
N SER A 236 -8.62 -21.30 -44.58
CA SER A 236 -9.93 -21.58 -43.93
C SER A 236 -10.31 -20.48 -42.92
N VAL A 237 -11.52 -19.95 -43.09
CA VAL A 237 -12.22 -19.04 -42.18
C VAL A 237 -12.97 -19.83 -41.08
N GLY A 238 -13.01 -19.32 -39.85
CA GLY A 238 -13.83 -19.86 -38.74
C GLY A 238 -13.49 -19.13 -37.43
N SER A 239 -14.32 -18.19 -36.99
CA SER A 239 -15.44 -18.39 -36.06
C SER A 239 -15.02 -18.48 -34.58
N LEU A 240 -15.24 -17.36 -33.89
CA LEU A 240 -15.97 -17.22 -32.62
C LEU A 240 -16.19 -18.49 -31.77
N GLY A 241 -15.64 -18.48 -30.55
CA GLY A 241 -16.32 -18.94 -29.33
C GLY A 241 -16.35 -20.44 -28.98
N GLY A 242 -15.95 -20.75 -27.74
CA GLY A 242 -16.14 -22.04 -27.04
C GLY A 242 -14.80 -22.62 -26.57
N PHE A 243 -14.60 -23.19 -25.37
CA PHE A 243 -15.49 -23.96 -24.48
C PHE A 243 -14.86 -23.98 -23.05
N GLY A 244 -15.56 -24.35 -21.97
CA GLY A 244 -16.78 -25.13 -21.94
C GLY A 244 -17.51 -25.09 -20.59
N ALA A 245 -18.83 -25.04 -20.71
CA ALA A 245 -19.79 -25.34 -19.68
C ALA A 245 -20.02 -26.86 -19.60
N ILE A 246 -20.46 -27.25 -18.41
CA ILE A 246 -20.73 -28.61 -17.93
C ILE A 246 -22.02 -29.12 -18.59
N ASN A 247 -21.95 -30.23 -19.32
CA ASN A 247 -23.12 -30.97 -19.78
C ASN A 247 -23.54 -31.98 -18.70
N LEU A 248 -24.76 -31.79 -18.20
CA LEU A 248 -25.52 -32.75 -17.41
C LEU A 248 -26.47 -33.49 -18.33
N LEU A 249 -26.64 -34.80 -18.07
CA LEU A 249 -27.62 -35.75 -18.63
C LEU A 249 -27.08 -36.66 -19.76
N ASP A 250 -26.79 -37.92 -19.45
CA ASP A 250 -27.58 -39.09 -19.89
C ASP A 250 -27.06 -40.39 -19.25
N THR A 251 -27.72 -41.50 -19.56
CA THR A 251 -28.09 -42.65 -18.74
C THR A 251 -27.24 -43.91 -18.94
N ASN A 252 -27.14 -44.69 -17.86
CA ASN A 252 -26.99 -46.15 -17.74
C ASN A 252 -26.16 -46.95 -18.79
N THR A 253 -25.06 -47.58 -18.34
CA THR A 253 -24.77 -49.04 -18.49
C THR A 253 -23.53 -49.45 -17.67
N ARG A 254 -23.58 -50.68 -17.14
CA ARG A 254 -22.64 -51.33 -16.20
C ARG A 254 -21.30 -51.74 -16.85
N GLU A 255 -20.18 -51.64 -16.13
CA GLU A 255 -19.39 -52.76 -15.55
C GLU A 255 -17.96 -52.36 -15.06
N GLN A 256 -17.66 -52.76 -13.82
CA GLN A 256 -16.40 -53.18 -13.19
C GLN A 256 -15.11 -52.32 -13.17
N SER A 257 -14.73 -51.88 -11.95
CA SER A 257 -13.39 -51.76 -11.29
C SER A 257 -13.21 -50.43 -10.50
N PRO A 258 -12.33 -50.38 -9.47
CA PRO A 258 -12.69 -49.93 -8.13
C PRO A 258 -12.64 -48.40 -7.93
N SER A 259 -13.76 -47.84 -7.50
CA SER A 259 -13.90 -46.43 -7.09
C SER A 259 -13.79 -46.29 -5.57
N VAL A 260 -12.92 -45.37 -5.15
CA VAL A 260 -12.77 -44.92 -3.76
C VAL A 260 -13.99 -44.07 -3.39
N ASP A 261 -14.80 -44.56 -2.46
CA ASP A 261 -16.06 -43.93 -2.03
C ASP A 261 -15.80 -42.94 -0.87
N ILE A 262 -16.03 -41.65 -1.13
CA ILE A 262 -15.77 -40.51 -0.23
C ILE A 262 -17.04 -40.08 0.54
N LEU A 263 -18.16 -40.82 0.49
CA LEU A 263 -19.46 -40.34 1.00
C LEU A 263 -20.22 -41.29 1.95
N SER A 264 -19.54 -42.23 2.62
CA SER A 264 -20.16 -43.18 3.56
C SER A 264 -20.31 -42.70 5.03
N GLY A 265 -20.16 -41.41 5.31
CA GLY A 265 -20.01 -40.89 6.69
C GLY A 265 -21.26 -40.44 7.45
N PHE A 266 -22.48 -40.47 6.88
CA PHE A 266 -23.65 -39.84 7.52
C PHE A 266 -24.83 -40.80 7.70
N SER A 267 -24.78 -41.65 8.74
CA SER A 267 -25.93 -42.39 9.28
C SER A 267 -25.65 -42.87 10.72
N SER A 268 -26.40 -42.34 11.69
CA SER A 268 -26.37 -42.68 13.13
C SER A 268 -26.93 -44.10 13.43
N PRO A 269 -26.76 -44.71 14.62
CA PRO A 269 -27.54 -44.31 15.82
C PRO A 269 -26.85 -44.49 17.20
N VAL A 270 -27.56 -43.96 18.22
CA VAL A 270 -27.29 -43.97 19.67
C VAL A 270 -27.45 -45.36 20.30
N GLN A 271 -26.56 -45.77 21.23
CA GLN A 271 -26.93 -46.45 22.51
C GLN A 271 -25.78 -46.45 23.54
N ASN A 272 -26.13 -46.25 24.81
CA ASN A 272 -25.29 -46.08 26.00
C ASN A 272 -25.23 -47.38 26.84
N THR A 273 -24.12 -47.66 27.55
CA THR A 273 -24.03 -48.11 28.98
C THR A 273 -22.65 -48.73 29.37
N GLY A 274 -22.07 -48.30 30.53
CA GLY A 274 -21.47 -49.23 31.53
C GLY A 274 -19.94 -49.23 31.87
N GLN A 275 -19.51 -48.34 32.79
CA GLN A 275 -18.52 -48.49 33.91
C GLN A 275 -17.14 -49.22 33.79
N SER A 276 -16.04 -48.49 34.08
CA SER A 276 -15.08 -48.65 35.23
C SER A 276 -13.57 -48.40 34.95
N GLN A 277 -12.99 -47.51 35.78
CA GLN A 277 -11.59 -47.34 36.29
C GLN A 277 -10.32 -47.28 35.39
N GLN A 278 -9.70 -46.07 35.44
CA GLN A 278 -8.31 -45.74 35.82
C GLN A 278 -7.18 -45.66 34.75
N SER A 279 -6.57 -44.45 34.73
CA SER A 279 -5.21 -44.02 34.30
C SER A 279 -4.96 -43.49 32.87
N SER A 280 -4.29 -42.32 32.85
CA SER A 280 -3.61 -41.60 31.73
C SER A 280 -4.45 -40.95 30.61
N GLN A 281 -4.18 -39.66 30.38
CA GLN A 281 -4.68 -38.73 29.33
C GLN A 281 -5.01 -39.37 27.97
N PRO A 282 -6.05 -38.89 27.23
CA PRO A 282 -5.95 -37.62 26.49
C PRO A 282 -7.22 -36.74 26.48
N ALA A 283 -7.00 -35.46 26.16
CA ALA A 283 -8.02 -34.44 25.99
C ALA A 283 -9.01 -34.78 24.85
N ALA A 284 -10.27 -34.39 25.04
CA ALA A 284 -11.35 -34.56 24.07
C ALA A 284 -11.03 -33.85 22.74
N LEU A 285 -11.17 -34.60 21.64
CA LEU A 285 -11.15 -34.09 20.28
C LEU A 285 -12.53 -33.52 19.94
N ASP A 286 -12.62 -32.19 19.87
CA ASP A 286 -13.72 -31.45 19.27
C ASP A 286 -13.41 -31.20 17.78
N PRO A 287 -14.28 -31.60 16.84
CA PRO A 287 -14.01 -31.47 15.40
C PRO A 287 -13.94 -30.03 14.85
N PHE A 288 -14.34 -29.01 15.62
CA PHE A 288 -14.30 -27.60 15.18
C PHE A 288 -13.87 -26.62 16.28
N GLN A 289 -12.95 -27.04 17.14
CA GLN A 289 -12.43 -26.20 18.21
C GLN A 289 -11.41 -25.17 17.69
N PHE A 290 -11.87 -23.94 17.43
CA PHE A 290 -11.01 -22.77 17.56
C PHE A 290 -11.02 -22.33 19.02
N ASP A 291 -9.94 -22.63 19.72
CA ASP A 291 -9.68 -22.21 21.10
C ASP A 291 -9.52 -20.68 21.15
N PHE A 292 -10.38 -20.00 21.92
CA PHE A 292 -10.39 -18.55 22.12
C PHE A 292 -9.78 -18.16 23.50
N ALA A 293 -8.92 -19.01 24.07
CA ALA A 293 -8.18 -18.66 25.28
C ALA A 293 -6.82 -18.02 24.94
N SER A 294 -6.79 -16.69 24.96
CA SER A 294 -5.61 -15.84 25.20
C SER A 294 -4.28 -16.31 24.61
N ILE A 295 -4.05 -16.03 23.32
CA ILE A 295 -2.71 -16.01 22.75
C ILE A 295 -2.53 -14.68 22.02
N ALA A 296 -1.95 -13.70 22.72
CA ALA A 296 -1.12 -12.69 22.09
C ALA A 296 0.16 -13.38 21.60
N SER A 297 0.05 -14.20 20.55
CA SER A 297 1.20 -14.55 19.74
C SER A 297 1.28 -13.49 18.68
N GLN A 298 2.37 -12.72 18.74
CA GLN A 298 2.85 -11.93 17.63
C GLN A 298 2.84 -12.83 16.39
N THR A 299 1.90 -12.61 15.48
CA THR A 299 1.98 -13.22 14.16
C THR A 299 3.17 -12.58 13.50
N ASN A 300 4.32 -13.24 13.55
CA ASN A 300 5.53 -12.76 12.89
C ASN A 300 5.26 -12.80 11.37
N THR A 301 4.80 -11.69 10.82
CA THR A 301 4.52 -11.54 9.39
C THR A 301 5.84 -11.59 8.63
N ALA A 302 5.91 -12.48 7.64
CA ALA A 302 7.07 -12.55 6.76
C ALA A 302 7.10 -11.30 5.87
N THR A 303 8.19 -10.55 5.94
CA THR A 303 8.41 -9.36 5.13
C THR A 303 9.33 -9.71 3.97
N THR A 304 8.92 -9.37 2.74
CA THR A 304 9.75 -9.61 1.56
C THR A 304 10.95 -8.67 1.55
N MET A 305 12.14 -9.27 1.48
CA MET A 305 13.41 -8.55 1.40
C MET A 305 13.81 -8.33 -0.06
N VAL A 306 13.71 -9.38 -0.88
CA VAL A 306 14.16 -9.39 -2.27
C VAL A 306 13.31 -10.34 -3.09
N THR A 307 12.99 -9.93 -4.30
CA THR A 307 12.46 -10.79 -5.36
C THR A 307 13.33 -10.57 -6.59
N ASP A 308 14.19 -11.53 -6.91
CA ASP A 308 15.11 -11.46 -8.05
C ASP A 308 14.96 -12.70 -8.92
N GLY A 309 14.19 -12.54 -10.01
CA GLY A 309 13.84 -13.62 -10.93
C GLY A 309 13.16 -14.80 -10.22
N SER A 310 13.89 -15.92 -10.15
CA SER A 310 13.45 -17.20 -9.58
C SER A 310 13.66 -17.32 -8.06
N LEU A 311 14.43 -16.42 -7.45
CA LEU A 311 14.71 -16.43 -6.01
C LEU A 311 13.91 -15.33 -5.30
N LYS A 312 13.16 -15.73 -4.28
CA LYS A 312 12.52 -14.79 -3.35
C LYS A 312 13.03 -15.01 -1.93
N ILE A 313 13.45 -13.93 -1.29
CA ILE A 313 13.97 -13.90 0.08
C ILE A 313 13.00 -13.13 0.96
N ASP A 314 12.36 -13.83 1.90
CA ASP A 314 11.52 -13.25 2.93
C ASP A 314 12.25 -13.32 4.29
N TYR A 315 11.93 -12.44 5.23
CA TYR A 315 12.42 -12.54 6.62
C TYR A 315 11.28 -12.42 7.62
N VAL A 316 11.45 -13.09 8.76
CA VAL A 316 10.51 -13.09 9.87
C VAL A 316 11.26 -12.62 11.11
N ILE A 317 10.73 -11.63 11.83
CA ILE A 317 11.29 -11.18 13.10
C ILE A 317 10.77 -12.11 14.20
N ASP A 318 11.62 -12.96 14.74
CA ASP A 318 11.27 -13.91 15.81
C ASP A 318 11.30 -13.27 17.20
N GLN A 319 12.25 -12.34 17.40
CA GLN A 319 12.48 -11.64 18.66
C GLN A 319 13.11 -10.28 18.38
N LYS A 320 12.66 -9.24 19.08
CA LYS A 320 13.18 -7.87 18.89
C LYS A 320 14.53 -7.65 19.55
N GLN A 321 14.76 -8.18 20.76
CA GLN A 321 16.00 -7.98 21.52
C GLN A 321 16.47 -9.25 22.25
N PRO A 322 17.68 -9.79 21.96
CA PRO A 322 18.47 -9.49 20.77
C PRO A 322 17.66 -9.77 19.50
N LEU A 323 17.94 -9.07 18.41
CA LEU A 323 17.17 -9.19 17.18
C LEU A 323 17.40 -10.58 16.58
N SER A 324 16.40 -11.44 16.62
CA SER A 324 16.40 -12.76 15.99
C SER A 324 15.55 -12.71 14.73
N LEU A 325 16.14 -13.08 13.61
CA LEU A 325 15.54 -13.09 12.28
C LEU A 325 15.61 -14.50 11.71
N THR A 326 14.54 -14.94 11.06
CA THR A 326 14.54 -16.15 10.23
C THR A 326 14.35 -15.74 8.78
N PHE A 327 15.39 -15.90 7.96
CA PHE A 327 15.32 -15.72 6.51
C PHE A 327 14.74 -16.98 5.87
N LYS A 328 13.88 -16.80 4.87
CA LYS A 328 13.21 -17.83 4.09
C LYS A 328 13.53 -17.60 2.62
N PHE A 329 14.24 -18.53 2.02
CA PHE A 329 14.57 -18.56 0.60
C PHE A 329 13.56 -19.46 -0.09
N SER A 330 12.86 -18.93 -1.08
CA SER A 330 11.84 -19.64 -1.84
C SER A 330 12.12 -19.54 -3.34
N ASN A 331 11.72 -20.57 -4.07
CA ASN A 331 11.85 -20.65 -5.51
C ASN A 331 10.50 -20.32 -6.14
N THR A 332 10.44 -19.22 -6.89
CA THR A 332 9.24 -18.76 -7.60
C THR A 332 9.11 -19.37 -9.00
N SER A 333 10.16 -20.05 -9.48
CA SER A 333 10.14 -20.70 -10.80
C SER A 333 9.40 -22.03 -10.76
N PRO A 334 8.49 -22.29 -11.71
CA PRO A 334 7.78 -23.55 -11.79
C PRO A 334 8.60 -24.68 -12.44
N LEU A 335 9.74 -24.39 -13.07
CA LEU A 335 10.50 -25.37 -13.86
C LEU A 335 11.97 -25.53 -13.49
N SER A 336 12.58 -24.57 -12.79
CA SER A 336 14.00 -24.60 -12.46
C SER A 336 14.24 -24.97 -10.99
N THR A 337 15.33 -25.67 -10.71
CA THR A 337 15.79 -25.93 -9.34
C THR A 337 16.90 -24.94 -9.02
N LEU A 338 16.82 -24.30 -7.85
CA LEU A 338 17.91 -23.49 -7.30
C LEU A 338 18.81 -24.41 -6.49
N SER A 339 20.11 -24.43 -6.77
CA SER A 339 21.08 -25.29 -6.10
C SER A 339 22.29 -24.49 -5.61
N LYS A 340 23.06 -25.06 -4.68
CA LYS A 340 24.22 -24.42 -4.03
C LYS A 340 23.92 -23.02 -3.46
N ILE A 341 22.77 -22.88 -2.82
CA ILE A 341 22.37 -21.62 -2.18
C ILE A 341 23.32 -21.31 -1.04
N GLN A 342 24.01 -20.17 -1.15
CA GLN A 342 24.91 -19.66 -0.14
C GLN A 342 24.54 -18.21 0.21
N PHE A 343 24.03 -18.02 1.42
CA PHE A 343 23.65 -16.70 1.91
C PHE A 343 24.70 -16.13 2.86
N SER A 344 25.10 -14.89 2.59
CA SER A 344 26.06 -14.13 3.36
C SER A 344 25.43 -12.80 3.78
N ILE A 345 25.57 -12.44 5.05
CA ILE A 345 25.05 -11.18 5.59
C ILE A 345 26.12 -10.46 6.41
N ALA A 346 26.08 -9.14 6.39
CA ALA A 346 26.94 -8.25 7.15
C ALA A 346 26.11 -7.14 7.80
N VAL A 347 26.54 -6.72 8.99
CA VAL A 347 25.92 -5.66 9.81
C VAL A 347 26.92 -4.53 10.06
N THR A 348 26.47 -3.37 10.53
CA THR A 348 27.36 -2.27 10.89
C THR A 348 28.28 -2.64 12.06
N LYS A 349 29.44 -1.97 12.18
CA LYS A 349 30.48 -2.30 13.17
C LYS A 349 30.02 -2.25 14.63
N SER A 350 28.94 -1.52 14.92
CA SER A 350 28.29 -1.40 16.23
C SER A 350 27.55 -2.67 16.67
N PHE A 351 27.21 -3.56 15.73
CA PHE A 351 26.52 -4.81 16.01
C PHE A 351 27.45 -6.02 15.91
N GLU A 352 27.06 -7.10 16.58
CA GLU A 352 27.62 -8.43 16.45
C GLU A 352 26.55 -9.34 15.83
N LEU A 353 26.97 -10.10 14.81
CA LEU A 353 26.13 -10.97 14.01
C LEU A 353 26.50 -12.43 14.28
N THR A 354 25.51 -13.27 14.52
CA THR A 354 25.66 -14.73 14.64
C THR A 354 24.67 -15.40 13.71
N MET A 355 25.11 -16.38 12.92
CA MET A 355 24.26 -17.12 11.99
C MET A 355 24.28 -18.61 12.33
N LEU A 356 23.12 -19.26 12.18
CA LEU A 356 23.03 -20.71 12.18
C LEU A 356 23.21 -21.26 10.76
N PRO A 357 23.61 -22.54 10.61
CA PRO A 357 23.62 -23.20 9.32
C PRO A 357 22.22 -23.17 8.66
N PRO A 358 22.15 -23.04 7.32
CA PRO A 358 20.88 -23.10 6.60
C PRO A 358 20.28 -24.52 6.68
N SER A 359 18.96 -24.61 6.59
CA SER A 359 18.25 -25.91 6.62
C SER A 359 18.41 -26.74 5.34
N GLY A 360 18.91 -26.14 4.27
CA GLY A 360 19.20 -26.81 3.01
C GLY A 360 20.05 -25.94 2.07
N SER A 361 20.49 -26.53 0.97
CA SER A 361 21.32 -25.86 -0.05
C SER A 361 20.70 -25.90 -1.45
N ALA A 362 19.50 -26.46 -1.61
CA ALA A 362 18.77 -26.49 -2.86
C ALA A 362 17.26 -26.36 -2.63
N ILE A 363 16.56 -25.72 -3.58
CA ILE A 363 15.11 -25.51 -3.58
C ILE A 363 14.56 -25.93 -4.94
N GLY A 364 13.80 -27.02 -4.97
CA GLY A 364 13.08 -27.47 -6.17
C GLY A 364 11.81 -26.65 -6.45
N PRO A 365 11.22 -26.77 -7.66
CA PRO A 365 9.91 -26.18 -7.96
C PRO A 365 8.84 -26.69 -6.99
N GLY A 366 8.08 -25.78 -6.39
CA GLY A 366 7.03 -26.12 -5.41
C GLY A 366 7.53 -26.72 -4.08
N SER A 367 8.85 -26.70 -3.85
CA SER A 367 9.45 -27.12 -2.58
C SER A 367 9.25 -26.06 -1.49
N GLY A 368 9.30 -26.49 -0.23
CA GLY A 368 9.28 -25.59 0.92
C GLY A 368 10.51 -24.67 0.94
N PRO A 369 10.44 -23.53 1.66
CA PRO A 369 11.55 -22.60 1.70
C PRO A 369 12.73 -23.17 2.49
N VAL A 370 13.95 -22.91 2.00
CA VAL A 370 15.15 -23.06 2.82
C VAL A 370 15.16 -21.91 3.84
N THR A 371 15.56 -22.21 5.07
CA THR A 371 15.52 -21.26 6.17
C THR A 371 16.90 -21.08 6.79
N GLN A 372 17.21 -19.86 7.21
CA GLN A 372 18.43 -19.56 7.93
C GLN A 372 18.17 -18.56 9.05
N LYS A 373 18.55 -18.94 10.28
CA LYS A 373 18.36 -18.10 11.47
C LYS A 373 19.58 -17.23 11.71
N VAL A 374 19.32 -15.96 11.99
CA VAL A 374 20.32 -14.92 12.20
C VAL A 374 19.98 -14.16 13.48
N THR A 375 20.99 -13.91 14.31
CA THR A 375 20.86 -13.13 15.54
C THR A 375 21.80 -11.93 15.47
N ILE A 376 21.26 -10.74 15.73
CA ILE A 376 21.98 -9.47 15.74
C ILE A 376 21.85 -8.87 17.14
N LYS A 377 22.98 -8.52 17.75
CA LYS A 377 23.04 -7.88 19.07
C LYS A 377 23.92 -6.64 19.01
N HIS A 378 23.61 -5.62 19.80
CA HIS A 378 24.48 -4.45 19.92
C HIS A 378 25.71 -4.81 20.77
N LYS A 379 26.91 -4.40 20.37
CA LYS A 379 28.15 -4.73 21.11
C LYS A 379 28.15 -4.18 22.53
N ASN A 380 27.47 -3.06 22.75
CA ASN A 380 27.39 -2.40 24.06
C ASN A 380 26.15 -2.87 24.87
N GLY A 381 25.35 -3.82 24.36
CA GLY A 381 24.15 -4.31 25.02
C GLY A 381 22.95 -3.34 25.01
N GLU A 382 23.10 -2.17 24.41
CA GLU A 382 22.02 -1.19 24.30
C GLU A 382 20.86 -1.67 23.40
N PRO A 383 19.61 -1.27 23.75
CA PRO A 383 18.47 -1.53 22.90
C PRO A 383 18.56 -0.76 21.59
N PHE A 384 18.12 -1.39 20.49
CA PHE A 384 18.02 -0.77 19.18
C PHE A 384 16.67 -1.11 18.53
N SER A 385 16.21 -0.24 17.63
CA SER A 385 14.94 -0.36 16.90
C SER A 385 15.13 -0.55 15.39
N SER A 386 16.36 -0.42 14.89
CA SER A 386 16.68 -0.67 13.50
C SER A 386 18.12 -1.14 13.29
N SER A 387 18.33 -1.92 12.22
CA SER A 387 19.65 -2.39 11.79
C SER A 387 19.76 -2.37 10.27
N LYS A 388 20.84 -1.78 9.75
CA LYS A 388 21.21 -1.86 8.34
C LYS A 388 22.00 -3.13 8.08
N ILE A 389 21.53 -3.93 7.14
CA ILE A 389 22.14 -5.19 6.74
C ILE A 389 22.55 -5.13 5.27
N LYS A 390 23.75 -5.62 4.96
CA LYS A 390 24.20 -5.89 3.60
C LYS A 390 24.15 -7.39 3.39
N PHE A 391 23.55 -7.84 2.30
CA PHE A 391 23.39 -9.26 2.01
C PHE A 391 23.91 -9.61 0.62
N LYS A 392 24.26 -10.89 0.46
CA LYS A 392 24.65 -11.51 -0.81
C LYS A 392 24.18 -12.96 -0.78
N CYS A 393 23.49 -13.38 -1.83
CA CYS A 393 23.01 -14.73 -2.03
C CYS A 393 23.54 -15.26 -3.36
N ASP A 394 24.38 -16.28 -3.29
CA ASP A 394 24.92 -16.98 -4.45
C ASP A 394 24.10 -18.25 -4.67
N TYR A 395 23.69 -18.53 -5.91
CA TYR A 395 22.93 -19.73 -6.24
C TYR A 395 23.13 -20.14 -7.70
N GLU A 396 22.87 -21.41 -8.01
CA GLU A 396 22.88 -21.94 -9.38
C GLU A 396 21.47 -22.28 -9.83
N GLU A 397 21.04 -21.68 -10.93
CA GLU A 397 19.77 -21.99 -11.60
C GLU A 397 20.07 -22.71 -12.92
N ASN A 398 19.58 -23.94 -13.08
CA ASN A 398 19.83 -24.77 -14.27
C ASN A 398 21.33 -24.88 -14.65
N GLY A 399 22.21 -24.91 -13.65
CA GLY A 399 23.67 -24.97 -13.84
C GLY A 399 24.34 -23.63 -14.17
N THR A 400 23.59 -22.53 -14.23
CA THR A 400 24.14 -21.17 -14.38
C THR A 400 24.24 -20.50 -13.02
N ALA A 401 25.44 -20.03 -12.66
CA ALA A 401 25.65 -19.27 -11.43
C ALA A 401 24.99 -17.88 -11.53
N LYS A 402 24.22 -17.53 -10.51
CA LYS A 402 23.57 -16.24 -10.31
C LYS A 402 23.91 -15.71 -8.92
N GLU A 403 24.00 -14.39 -8.82
CA GLU A 403 24.26 -13.69 -7.57
C GLU A 403 23.21 -12.59 -7.40
N THR A 404 22.63 -12.52 -6.21
CA THR A 404 21.73 -11.44 -5.79
C THR A 404 22.32 -10.77 -4.56
N SER A 405 22.57 -9.47 -4.61
CA SER A 405 23.13 -8.71 -3.48
C SER A 405 22.44 -7.37 -3.28
N GLY A 406 22.53 -6.82 -2.07
CA GLY A 406 21.89 -5.55 -1.77
C GLY A 406 22.09 -5.09 -0.32
N VAL A 407 21.41 -3.99 0.02
CA VAL A 407 21.39 -3.42 1.36
C VAL A 407 19.93 -3.23 1.76
N ALA A 408 19.56 -3.69 2.96
CA ALA A 408 18.24 -3.51 3.52
C ALA A 408 18.33 -2.89 4.92
N THR A 409 17.28 -2.15 5.31
CA THR A 409 17.13 -1.67 6.68
C THR A 409 15.99 -2.43 7.33
N ILE A 410 16.28 -3.15 8.41
CA ILE A 410 15.27 -3.85 9.21
C ILE A 410 14.91 -2.96 10.39
N SER A 411 13.65 -2.55 10.50
CA SER A 411 13.07 -1.80 11.62
C SER A 411 12.00 -2.62 12.31
N PHE A 412 11.92 -2.59 13.65
CA PHE A 412 11.07 -3.48 14.43
C PHE A 412 10.59 -2.90 15.76
#